data_AF-A0A9D4T4M5-F1
#
_entry.id   AF-A0A9D4T4M5-F1
#
_cell.length_a   1.000
_cell.length_b   1.000
_cell.length_c   1.000
_cell.angle_alpha   90.00
_cell.angle_beta   90.00
_cell.angle_gamma   90.00
#
_symmetry.space_group_name_H-M   'P 1'
#
loop_
_entity.id
_entity.type
_entity.pdbx_description
1 polymer ?
#
loop_
_entity_poly.entity_id
_entity_poly.type
_entity_poly.pdbx_seq_one_letter_code
_entity_poly.pdbx_strand_id
1 'polypeptide(L)'
;MASKSERERQKQIQDKCQAILGQLLREEDNKYCVDCDAKGPRWASWNLGMFLCIRCAGIHRNLGVHISRVKSVNLDTWTPEQVACLQQMGNSKGRAVYEANLPDNFRRPQTDSSLEAFIRSKYEQKKYIAKEWVPPPMPPPALNVQQANFEGSSCV
;
A
#
# COMPACT_ATOMS: atom_id res chain seq x y z
N MET A 1 20.99 -18.24 18.78
CA MET A 1 19.84 -18.98 18.21
C MET A 1 18.57 -18.52 18.90
N ALA A 2 17.49 -18.20 18.18
CA ALA A 2 16.22 -17.79 18.80
C ALA A 2 15.58 -18.95 19.58
N SER A 3 15.06 -18.67 20.79
CA SER A 3 14.36 -19.65 21.64
C SER A 3 13.10 -20.18 20.96
N LYS A 4 12.61 -21.34 21.41
CA LYS A 4 11.35 -21.92 20.92
C LYS A 4 10.18 -20.94 21.10
N SER A 5 10.11 -20.29 22.26
CA SER A 5 9.08 -19.28 22.57
C SER A 5 9.13 -18.07 21.64
N GLU A 6 10.33 -17.61 21.25
CA GLU A 6 10.48 -16.47 20.35
C GLU A 6 10.02 -16.81 18.92
N ARG A 7 10.30 -18.04 18.46
CA ARG A 7 9.82 -18.51 17.14
C ARG A 7 8.30 -18.63 17.10
N GLU A 8 7.68 -19.15 18.16
CA GLU A 8 6.22 -19.25 18.29
C GLU A 8 5.56 -17.86 18.27
N ARG A 9 6.13 -16.89 18.99
CA ARG A 9 5.67 -15.51 19.00
C ARG A 9 5.77 -14.86 17.61
N GLN A 10 6.89 -15.04 16.92
CA GLN A 10 7.08 -14.53 15.56
C GLN A 10 6.08 -15.13 14.58
N LYS A 11 5.83 -16.45 14.65
CA LYS A 11 4.81 -17.12 13.84
C LYS A 11 3.42 -16.54 14.11
N GLN A 12 3.04 -16.35 15.36
CA GLN A 12 1.74 -15.78 15.72
C GLN A 12 1.57 -14.35 15.18
N ILE A 13 2.62 -13.53 15.21
CA ILE A 13 2.61 -12.19 14.61
C ILE A 13 2.41 -12.29 13.09
N GLN A 14 3.14 -13.17 12.41
CA GLN A 14 2.97 -13.35 10.96
C GLN A 14 1.58 -13.83 10.60
N ASP A 15 1.02 -14.81 11.32
CA ASP A 15 -0.32 -15.34 11.09
C ASP A 15 -1.38 -14.22 11.22
N LYS A 16 -1.22 -13.31 12.21
CA LYS A 16 -2.09 -12.13 12.38
C LYS A 16 -1.95 -11.12 11.24
N CYS A 17 -0.72 -10.80 10.84
CA CYS A 17 -0.46 -9.90 9.70
C CYS A 17 -1.11 -10.43 8.42
N GLN A 18 -0.94 -11.73 8.13
CA GLN A 18 -1.50 -12.38 6.95
C GLN A 18 -3.03 -12.38 6.96
N ALA A 19 -3.66 -12.60 8.12
CA ALA A 19 -5.12 -12.52 8.24
C ALA A 19 -5.66 -11.13 7.85
N ILE A 20 -5.00 -10.05 8.29
CA ILE A 20 -5.42 -8.68 7.98
C ILE A 20 -5.15 -8.32 6.53
N LEU A 21 -3.98 -8.68 5.99
CA LEU A 21 -3.69 -8.49 4.57
C LEU A 21 -4.74 -9.18 3.69
N GLY A 22 -5.14 -10.40 4.08
CA GLY A 22 -6.24 -11.12 3.44
C GLY A 22 -7.58 -10.41 3.56
N GLN A 23 -7.87 -9.76 4.68
CA GLN A 23 -9.07 -8.94 4.86
C GLN A 23 -9.05 -7.71 3.97
N LEU A 24 -7.96 -6.95 3.96
CA LEU A 24 -7.80 -5.75 3.14
C LEU A 24 -7.97 -6.06 1.66
N LEU A 25 -7.42 -7.17 1.17
CA LEU A 25 -7.57 -7.60 -0.24
C LEU A 25 -9.01 -7.98 -0.64
N ARG A 26 -9.94 -8.11 0.32
CA ARG A 26 -11.37 -8.33 0.03
C ARG A 26 -12.15 -7.04 -0.19
N GLU A 27 -11.61 -5.89 0.23
CA GLU A 27 -12.23 -4.58 -0.02
C GLU A 27 -12.26 -4.28 -1.53
N GLU A 28 -13.35 -3.67 -2.01
CA GLU A 28 -13.61 -3.49 -3.45
C GLU A 28 -12.46 -2.79 -4.19
N ASP A 29 -11.96 -1.69 -3.63
CA ASP A 29 -10.88 -0.90 -4.26
C ASP A 29 -9.52 -1.61 -4.25
N ASN A 30 -9.30 -2.53 -3.30
CA ASN A 30 -8.07 -3.29 -3.15
C ASN A 30 -8.06 -4.55 -4.04
N LYS A 31 -9.19 -4.92 -4.67
CA LYS A 31 -9.24 -6.01 -5.67
C LYS A 31 -8.53 -5.67 -6.98
N TYR A 32 -8.16 -4.41 -7.18
CA TYR A 32 -7.54 -3.90 -8.39
C TYR A 32 -6.24 -3.17 -8.05
N CYS A 33 -5.20 -3.34 -8.87
CA CYS A 33 -3.95 -2.61 -8.77
C CYS A 33 -4.20 -1.10 -8.81
N VAL A 34 -3.62 -0.33 -7.89
CA VAL A 34 -3.86 1.12 -7.81
C VAL A 34 -3.36 1.90 -9.03
N ASP A 35 -2.43 1.35 -9.83
CA ASP A 35 -1.84 2.07 -10.97
C ASP A 35 -2.31 1.60 -12.34
N CYS A 36 -2.65 0.32 -12.51
CA CYS A 36 -3.03 -0.24 -13.82
C CYS A 36 -4.41 -0.94 -13.83
N ASP A 37 -5.13 -0.95 -12.71
CA ASP A 37 -6.42 -1.65 -12.53
C ASP A 37 -6.40 -3.16 -12.86
N ALA A 38 -5.21 -3.78 -12.92
CA ALA A 38 -5.11 -5.23 -13.02
C ALA A 38 -5.73 -5.90 -11.78
N LYS A 39 -6.58 -6.91 -11.99
CA LYS A 39 -7.26 -7.66 -10.93
C LYS A 39 -6.28 -8.44 -10.05
N GLY A 40 -6.65 -8.58 -8.78
CA GLY A 40 -5.96 -9.42 -7.80
C GLY A 40 -4.51 -9.00 -7.53
N PRO A 41 -4.26 -7.76 -7.07
CA PRO A 41 -2.92 -7.37 -6.65
C PRO A 41 -2.42 -8.29 -5.51
N ARG A 42 -1.12 -8.60 -5.55
CA ARG A 42 -0.42 -9.49 -4.60
C ARG A 42 0.88 -8.88 -4.08
N TRP A 43 1.09 -7.61 -4.37
CA TRP A 43 2.20 -6.80 -3.91
C TRP A 43 1.63 -5.53 -3.27
N ALA A 44 2.44 -4.84 -2.48
CA ALA A 44 2.05 -3.57 -1.89
C ALA A 44 3.27 -2.67 -1.72
N SER A 45 3.05 -1.36 -1.86
CA SER A 45 3.98 -0.36 -1.36
C SER A 45 3.53 0.01 0.05
N TRP A 46 4.24 -0.48 1.07
CA TRP A 46 3.77 -0.39 2.45
C TRP A 46 3.94 1.01 3.05
N ASN A 47 4.94 1.79 2.59
CA ASN A 47 5.10 3.17 3.05
C ASN A 47 4.09 4.13 2.38
N LEU A 48 3.60 3.77 1.19
CA LEU A 48 2.53 4.51 0.53
C LEU A 48 1.14 3.97 0.90
N GLY A 49 1.06 2.77 1.48
CA GLY A 49 -0.18 2.16 1.97
C GLY A 49 -1.11 1.64 0.86
N MET A 50 -0.59 1.19 -0.28
CA MET A 50 -1.40 0.76 -1.43
C MET A 50 -0.98 -0.60 -2.02
N PHE A 51 -1.93 -1.31 -2.63
CA PHE A 51 -1.77 -2.60 -3.29
C PHE A 51 -1.49 -2.48 -4.80
N LEU A 52 -0.54 -3.29 -5.26
CA LEU A 52 0.05 -3.29 -6.60
C LEU A 52 -0.02 -4.69 -7.22
N CYS A 53 -0.14 -4.75 -8.55
CA CYS A 53 0.18 -5.98 -9.28
C CYS A 53 1.70 -6.15 -9.40
N ILE A 54 2.16 -7.33 -9.80
CA ILE A 54 3.59 -7.62 -9.93
C ILE A 54 4.31 -6.70 -10.92
N ARG A 55 3.64 -6.29 -12.01
CA ARG A 55 4.22 -5.35 -13.00
C ARG A 55 4.49 -3.98 -12.39
N CYS A 56 3.48 -3.37 -11.75
CA CYS A 56 3.62 -2.06 -11.10
C CYS A 56 4.60 -2.14 -9.93
N ALA A 57 4.60 -3.24 -9.18
CA ALA A 57 5.60 -3.49 -8.14
C ALA A 57 7.04 -3.50 -8.68
N GLY A 58 7.27 -3.96 -9.90
CA GLY A 58 8.57 -3.83 -10.59
C GLY A 58 8.96 -2.38 -10.81
N ILE A 59 8.07 -1.58 -11.38
CA ILE A 59 8.29 -0.14 -11.64
C ILE A 59 8.53 0.62 -10.34
N HIS A 60 7.73 0.35 -9.29
CA HIS A 60 7.90 0.97 -7.98
C HIS A 60 9.27 0.71 -7.35
N ARG A 61 9.93 -0.42 -7.64
CA ARG A 61 11.30 -0.67 -7.17
C ARG A 61 12.30 0.26 -7.84
N ASN A 62 12.09 0.58 -9.12
CA ASN A 62 12.95 1.48 -9.89
C ASN A 62 12.83 2.95 -9.44
N LEU A 63 11.77 3.32 -8.71
CA LEU A 63 11.66 4.65 -8.08
C LEU A 63 12.62 4.81 -6.88
N GLY A 64 13.04 3.71 -6.25
CA GLY A 64 13.89 3.72 -5.07
C GLY A 64 13.12 3.80 -3.73
N VAL A 65 13.79 3.32 -2.67
CA VAL A 65 13.22 3.11 -1.32
C VAL A 65 12.85 4.38 -0.56
N HIS A 66 13.30 5.53 -1.05
CA HIS A 66 12.95 6.85 -0.53
C HIS A 66 11.56 7.32 -1.03
N ILE A 67 11.05 6.72 -2.12
CA ILE A 67 9.71 6.97 -2.67
C ILE A 67 8.78 5.80 -2.33
N SER A 68 9.18 4.56 -2.68
CA SER A 68 8.32 3.39 -2.55
C SER A 68 9.09 2.18 -2.02
N ARG A 69 8.50 1.52 -1.02
CA ARG A 69 9.04 0.32 -0.37
C ARG A 69 8.07 -0.83 -0.60
N VAL A 70 8.46 -1.72 -1.51
CA VAL A 70 7.59 -2.77 -2.04
C VAL A 70 7.80 -4.08 -1.30
N LYS A 71 6.72 -4.78 -0.97
CA LYS A 71 6.70 -6.14 -0.45
C LYS A 71 5.64 -7.00 -1.15
N SER A 72 5.90 -8.29 -1.28
CA SER A 72 4.92 -9.30 -1.63
C SER A 72 3.98 -9.50 -0.44
N VAL A 73 2.69 -9.62 -0.71
CA VAL A 73 1.72 -9.89 0.35
C VAL A 73 1.98 -11.26 0.98
N ASN A 74 2.29 -12.27 0.16
CA ASN A 74 2.36 -13.67 0.59
C ASN A 74 3.79 -14.18 0.79
N LEU A 75 4.79 -13.58 0.14
CA LEU A 75 6.16 -14.11 0.12
C LEU A 75 7.11 -13.39 1.09
N ASP A 76 6.75 -12.20 1.56
CA ASP A 76 7.58 -11.41 2.47
C ASP A 76 7.04 -11.45 3.91
N THR A 77 7.95 -11.29 4.87
CA THR A 77 7.61 -11.09 6.28
C THR A 77 7.06 -9.68 6.50
N TRP A 78 5.97 -9.56 7.26
CA TRP A 78 5.31 -8.28 7.55
C TRP A 78 5.39 -7.94 9.03
N THR A 79 5.65 -6.67 9.34
CA THR A 79 5.49 -6.16 10.70
C THR A 79 4.09 -5.58 10.90
N PRO A 80 3.56 -5.58 12.13
CA PRO A 80 2.29 -4.92 12.47
C PRO A 80 2.17 -3.49 11.93
N GLU A 81 3.24 -2.70 12.02
CA GLU A 81 3.25 -1.29 11.63
C GLU A 81 3.11 -1.14 10.11
N GLN A 82 3.74 -2.03 9.34
CA GLN A 82 3.64 -2.04 7.89
C GLN A 82 2.23 -2.40 7.42
N VAL A 83 1.58 -3.34 8.11
CA VAL A 83 0.18 -3.69 7.85
C VAL A 83 -0.74 -2.54 8.24
N ALA A 84 -0.47 -1.86 9.37
CA ALA A 84 -1.24 -0.70 9.80
C ALA A 84 -1.17 0.46 8.78
N CYS A 85 -0.04 0.67 8.10
CA CYS A 85 0.02 1.64 6.99
C CYS A 85 -0.96 1.31 5.86
N LEU A 86 -1.12 0.03 5.52
CA LEU A 86 -2.09 -0.42 4.51
C LEU A 86 -3.54 -0.24 4.99
N GLN A 87 -3.81 -0.49 6.29
CA GLN A 87 -5.14 -0.25 6.87
C GLN A 87 -5.51 1.24 6.89
N GLN A 88 -4.55 2.13 7.17
CA GLN A 88 -4.79 3.57 7.24
C GLN A 88 -5.10 4.18 5.88
N MET A 89 -4.47 3.65 4.82
CA MET A 89 -4.59 4.17 3.47
C MET A 89 -5.51 3.31 2.59
N GLY A 90 -5.02 2.19 2.09
CA GLY A 90 -5.71 1.37 1.08
C GLY A 90 -5.79 2.05 -0.29
N ASN A 91 -6.25 1.32 -1.30
CA ASN A 91 -6.28 1.85 -2.67
C ASN A 91 -7.32 2.97 -2.85
N SER A 92 -8.41 2.94 -2.06
CA SER A 92 -9.46 3.98 -2.12
C SER A 92 -8.89 5.36 -1.81
N LYS A 93 -8.32 5.54 -0.60
CA LYS A 93 -7.67 6.79 -0.20
C LYS A 93 -6.42 7.07 -1.03
N GLY A 94 -5.68 6.02 -1.39
CA GLY A 94 -4.53 6.11 -2.28
C GLY A 94 -4.85 6.82 -3.60
N ARG A 95 -5.97 6.46 -4.25
CA ARG A 95 -6.45 7.18 -5.45
C ARG A 95 -6.92 8.59 -5.11
N ALA A 96 -7.73 8.76 -4.07
CA ALA A 96 -8.21 10.09 -3.66
C ALA A 96 -7.07 11.09 -3.41
N VAL A 97 -5.91 10.62 -2.95
CA VAL A 97 -4.72 11.43 -2.69
C VAL A 97 -3.85 11.58 -3.93
N TYR A 98 -3.34 10.47 -4.49
CA TYR A 98 -2.31 10.51 -5.53
C TYR A 98 -2.86 10.70 -6.93
N GLU A 99 -4.17 10.60 -7.11
CA GLU A 99 -4.89 10.80 -8.36
C GLU A 99 -5.88 11.99 -8.28
N ALA A 100 -5.80 12.82 -7.21
CA ALA A 100 -6.72 13.92 -6.92
C ALA A 100 -6.89 14.93 -8.06
N ASN A 101 -5.80 15.20 -8.79
CA ASN A 101 -5.75 16.16 -9.88
C ASN A 101 -5.52 15.47 -11.24
N LEU A 102 -5.97 14.22 -11.40
CA LEU A 102 -6.00 13.59 -12.72
C LEU A 102 -6.98 14.33 -13.64
N PRO A 103 -6.63 14.53 -14.93
CA PRO A 103 -7.57 15.07 -15.91
C PRO A 103 -8.80 14.15 -16.07
N ASP A 104 -10.00 14.73 -16.25
CA ASP A 104 -11.25 13.97 -16.41
C ASP A 104 -11.22 12.99 -17.60
N ASN A 105 -10.44 13.30 -18.63
CA ASN A 105 -10.26 12.47 -19.82
C ASN A 105 -9.10 11.46 -19.70
N PHE A 106 -8.50 11.31 -18.51
CA PHE A 106 -7.39 10.41 -18.29
C PHE A 106 -7.77 8.96 -18.61
N ARG A 107 -6.89 8.27 -19.34
CA ARG A 107 -6.99 6.85 -19.63
C ARG A 107 -5.82 6.14 -19.01
N ARG A 108 -6.10 5.16 -18.15
CA ARG A 108 -5.07 4.39 -17.46
C ARG A 108 -4.20 3.64 -18.47
N PRO A 109 -2.87 3.81 -18.44
CA PRO A 109 -1.97 3.23 -19.44
C PRO A 109 -1.94 1.69 -19.38
N GLN A 110 -1.77 1.07 -20.54
CA GLN A 110 -1.78 -0.39 -20.69
C GLN A 110 -0.40 -0.98 -21.06
N THR A 111 0.45 -0.19 -21.73
CA THR A 111 1.81 -0.60 -22.10
C THR A 111 2.79 -0.30 -20.98
N ASP A 112 3.85 -1.11 -20.87
CA ASP A 112 4.80 -0.98 -19.75
C ASP A 112 5.50 0.40 -19.74
N SER A 113 5.89 0.94 -20.90
CA SER A 113 6.54 2.26 -21.00
C SER A 113 5.61 3.41 -20.58
N SER A 114 4.35 3.40 -21.03
CA SER A 114 3.39 4.45 -20.64
C SER A 114 2.98 4.33 -19.17
N LEU A 115 2.92 3.10 -18.66
CA LEU A 115 2.65 2.81 -17.25
C LEU A 115 3.80 3.30 -16.35
N GLU A 116 5.05 3.08 -16.75
CA GLU A 116 6.21 3.62 -16.03
C GLU A 116 6.20 5.16 -15.99
N ALA A 117 5.96 5.80 -17.13
CA ALA A 117 5.86 7.26 -17.19
C ALA A 117 4.75 7.81 -16.28
N PHE A 118 3.60 7.13 -16.25
CA PHE A 118 2.50 7.48 -15.36
C PHE A 118 2.86 7.33 -13.88
N ILE A 119 3.44 6.20 -13.48
CA ILE A 119 3.85 5.93 -12.09
C ILE A 119 4.91 6.94 -11.61
N ARG A 120 5.89 7.28 -12.45
CA ARG A 120 6.87 8.35 -12.14
C ARG A 120 6.19 9.71 -11.98
N SER A 121 5.29 10.08 -12.90
CA SER A 121 4.52 11.34 -12.79
C SER A 121 3.71 11.39 -11.49
N LYS A 122 3.11 10.26 -11.10
CA LYS A 122 2.25 10.14 -9.93
C LYS A 122 3.01 10.25 -8.60
N TYR A 123 4.16 9.57 -8.46
CA TYR A 123 4.84 9.45 -7.15
C TYR A 123 6.16 10.21 -7.04
N GLU A 124 6.96 10.28 -8.11
CA GLU A 124 8.25 10.98 -8.12
C GLU A 124 8.03 12.49 -8.33
N GLN A 125 7.23 12.85 -9.34
CA GLN A 125 6.92 14.25 -9.66
C GLN A 125 5.74 14.78 -8.84
N LYS A 126 4.99 13.89 -8.18
CA LYS A 126 3.77 14.22 -7.41
C LYS A 126 2.76 15.07 -8.20
N LYS A 127 2.68 14.84 -9.50
CA LYS A 127 1.95 15.71 -10.45
C LYS A 127 0.46 15.83 -10.16
N TYR A 128 -0.15 14.77 -9.62
CA TYR A 128 -1.59 14.69 -9.41
C TYR A 128 -1.99 14.67 -7.93
N ILE A 129 -1.03 14.86 -7.02
CA ILE A 129 -1.29 14.70 -5.58
C ILE A 129 -2.20 15.81 -5.06
N ALA A 130 -3.07 15.51 -4.10
CA ALA A 130 -3.82 16.52 -3.36
C ALA A 130 -2.86 17.49 -2.66
N LYS A 131 -3.06 18.81 -2.83
CA LYS A 131 -2.12 19.85 -2.35
C LYS A 131 -1.91 19.81 -0.82
N GLU A 132 -2.97 19.56 -0.09
CA GLU A 132 -2.98 19.51 1.38
C GLU A 132 -2.56 18.15 1.95
N TRP A 133 -2.20 17.17 1.10
CA TRP A 133 -1.84 15.85 1.58
C TRP A 133 -0.49 15.86 2.28
N VAL A 134 -0.51 15.46 3.54
CA VAL A 134 0.67 15.17 4.34
C VAL A 134 0.68 13.68 4.68
N PRO A 135 1.75 12.93 4.34
CA PRO A 135 1.84 11.52 4.71
C PRO A 135 1.71 11.35 6.24
N PRO A 136 0.89 10.40 6.72
CA PRO A 136 0.79 10.14 8.14
C PRO A 136 2.13 9.66 8.70
N PRO A 137 2.45 9.97 9.97
CA PRO A 137 3.63 9.42 10.61
C PRO A 137 3.56 7.90 10.63
N MET A 138 4.72 7.24 10.58
CA MET A 138 4.73 5.78 10.68
C MET A 138 4.10 5.35 12.01
N PRO A 139 3.23 4.33 12.00
CA PRO A 139 2.63 3.83 13.22
C PRO A 139 3.73 3.33 14.19
N PRO A 140 3.64 3.63 15.51
CA PRO A 140 4.68 3.23 16.45
C PRO A 140 4.81 1.71 16.57
N PRO A 141 6.01 1.17 16.90
CA PRO A 141 6.32 -0.27 16.97
C PRO A 141 5.48 -1.12 17.96
N ALA A 142 4.60 -0.49 18.73
CA ALA A 142 3.80 -1.11 19.79
C ALA A 142 2.30 -1.12 19.46
N LEU A 143 1.91 -0.80 18.21
CA LEU A 143 0.50 -0.83 17.84
C LEU A 143 -0.04 -2.24 17.91
N ASN A 144 -0.96 -2.43 18.84
CA ASN A 144 -1.72 -3.64 18.92
C ASN A 144 -2.60 -3.71 17.67
N VAL A 145 -2.33 -4.73 16.85
CA VAL A 145 -2.96 -5.00 15.55
C VAL A 145 -4.50 -5.02 15.61
N GLN A 146 -5.08 -5.18 16.80
CA GLN A 146 -6.53 -5.18 17.07
C GLN A 146 -7.13 -3.79 17.38
N GLN A 147 -6.31 -2.79 17.72
CA GLN A 147 -6.78 -1.46 18.14
C GLN A 147 -6.77 -0.41 17.01
N ALA A 148 -6.33 -0.75 15.81
CA ALA A 148 -6.45 0.11 14.63
C ALA A 148 -7.90 0.11 14.07
N ASN A 149 -8.90 0.19 14.93
CA ASN A 149 -10.24 0.63 14.55
C ASN A 149 -10.22 2.16 14.54
N PHE A 150 -9.84 2.73 13.41
CA PHE A 150 -10.05 4.15 13.17
C PHE A 150 -11.54 4.32 12.84
N GLU A 151 -12.33 4.63 13.87
CA GLU A 151 -13.61 5.30 13.65
C GLU A 151 -13.36 6.48 12.72
N GLY A 152 -14.16 6.57 11.66
CA GLY A 152 -13.99 7.56 10.63
C GLY A 152 -13.99 8.96 11.22
N SER A 153 -12.83 9.62 11.22
CA SER A 153 -12.78 11.07 11.17
C SER A 153 -13.34 11.49 9.82
N SER A 154 -14.66 11.65 9.78
CA SER A 154 -15.27 12.68 8.96
C SER A 154 -14.65 13.99 9.39
N CYS A 155 -13.67 14.46 8.63
CA CYS A 155 -13.34 15.87 8.61
C CYS A 155 -14.19 16.48 7.50
N VAL A 156 -15.11 17.33 7.96
CA VAL A 156 -15.81 18.42 7.26
C VAL A 156 -15.06 18.98 6.06
#